data_AF-A0A3A8KXH9-F1
#
_entry.id   AF-A0A3A8KXH9-F1
#
_cell.length_a   1.000
_cell.length_b   1.000
_cell.length_c   1.000
_cell.angle_alpha   90.00
_cell.angle_beta   90.00
_cell.angle_gamma   90.00
#
_symmetry.space_group_name_H-M   'P 1'
#
loop_
_entity.id
_entity.type
_entity.pdbx_description
1 polymer ?
#
loop_
_entity_poly.entity_id
_entity_poly.type
_entity_poly.pdbx_seq_one_letter_code
_entity_poly.pdbx_strand_id
1 'polypeptide(L)'
;MTQMTGNGSGTSDVEASHFGHPSREELIAQLHQREQEIREHLNALNPVSRRARLLPTDDPVRTKNLEKIATQLQDLLYFVAQEHDRLLPENQELLGCLLAQLAAPRGLSANNAWELADAMEVMLVRLGDDPYVRRLILNEFPRDLPESLRPAHPASETGNDATGAQSLDMGRAREYLVQRRRAQAHEYRRDRAKMRLRQRQLLIMAAVLLTLLTLFSVALVWAEAIGSVLLLLVLFAGAVGSVLSRAIQLSKQPLRAGEAPRPGDVRPQEVPLGIRALISAWTVFVAQPVLGATAALILSLVFTSGLLQVGGLAQLNTATLALLAFLAGYSEPFFTDILGKVAEKAGGSLG
;
A
#
# COMPACT_ATOMS: atom_id res chain seq x y z
N MET A 1 24.47 -27.81 -57.33
CA MET A 1 25.73 -28.49 -56.98
C MET A 1 26.52 -27.57 -56.05
N THR A 2 26.12 -27.54 -54.77
CA THR A 2 26.88 -26.92 -53.66
C THR A 2 26.39 -27.60 -52.39
N GLN A 3 27.29 -28.40 -51.81
CA GLN A 3 27.14 -29.05 -50.50
C GLN A 3 27.43 -28.04 -49.38
N MET A 4 26.86 -28.31 -48.20
CA MET A 4 27.39 -28.17 -46.83
C MET A 4 26.18 -28.10 -45.88
N THR A 5 25.57 -29.20 -45.42
CA THR A 5 25.98 -30.11 -44.31
C THR A 5 26.66 -29.43 -43.13
N GLY A 6 25.92 -29.29 -42.03
CA GLY A 6 26.45 -28.83 -40.74
C GLY A 6 25.37 -28.74 -39.66
N ASN A 7 24.54 -29.78 -39.49
CA ASN A 7 23.53 -29.85 -38.43
C ASN A 7 24.20 -30.41 -37.17
N GLY A 8 24.80 -29.53 -36.36
CA GLY A 8 25.36 -29.87 -35.06
C GLY A 8 24.28 -29.83 -33.99
N SER A 9 23.61 -30.96 -33.73
CA SER A 9 22.79 -31.14 -32.54
C SER A 9 23.71 -31.29 -31.33
N GLY A 10 24.18 -30.18 -30.78
CA GLY A 10 24.72 -30.12 -29.44
C GLY A 10 23.57 -30.29 -28.46
N THR A 11 23.25 -31.55 -28.13
CA THR A 11 22.62 -31.90 -26.86
C THR A 11 23.53 -31.38 -25.77
N SER A 12 23.28 -30.13 -25.36
CA SER A 12 23.74 -29.60 -24.10
C SER A 12 23.01 -30.41 -23.05
N ASP A 13 23.64 -31.51 -22.64
CA ASP A 13 23.49 -32.03 -21.30
C ASP A 13 23.88 -30.87 -20.38
N VAL A 14 22.91 -30.01 -20.09
CA VAL A 14 22.92 -29.16 -18.93
C VAL A 14 22.92 -30.17 -17.78
N GLU A 15 24.12 -30.53 -17.34
CA GLU A 15 24.35 -31.12 -16.03
C GLU A 15 23.47 -30.32 -15.09
N ALA A 16 22.37 -30.94 -14.67
CA ALA A 16 21.57 -30.48 -13.57
C ALA A 16 22.52 -30.51 -12.40
N SER A 17 23.22 -29.39 -12.22
CA SER A 17 24.11 -29.12 -11.11
C SER A 17 23.32 -29.54 -9.89
N HIS A 18 23.76 -30.65 -9.29
CA HIS A 18 23.37 -31.01 -7.95
C HIS A 18 23.75 -29.79 -7.11
N PHE A 19 22.78 -28.89 -6.90
CA PHE A 19 22.83 -27.90 -5.86
C PHE A 19 22.83 -28.72 -4.57
N GLY A 20 24.04 -29.13 -4.15
CA GLY A 20 24.23 -29.78 -2.87
C GLY A 20 23.61 -28.88 -1.82
N HIS A 21 22.72 -29.43 -1.01
CA HIS A 21 22.14 -28.69 0.10
C HIS A 21 23.30 -28.11 0.93
N PRO A 22 23.33 -26.79 1.18
CA PRO A 22 24.41 -26.18 1.92
C PRO A 22 24.52 -26.87 3.28
N SER A 23 25.73 -27.25 3.65
CA SER A 23 25.92 -27.94 4.92
C SER A 23 25.50 -27.02 6.07
N ARG A 24 25.10 -27.60 7.21
CA ARG A 24 24.70 -26.79 8.38
C ARG A 24 25.78 -25.81 8.82
N GLU A 25 27.04 -26.26 8.82
CA GLU A 25 28.19 -25.40 9.15
C GLU A 25 28.33 -24.24 8.17
N GLU A 26 28.11 -24.51 6.88
CA GLU A 26 28.10 -23.48 5.85
C GLU A 26 26.95 -22.49 6.06
N LEU A 27 25.75 -22.95 6.41
CA LEU A 27 24.61 -22.06 6.73
C LEU A 27 24.90 -21.20 7.96
N ILE A 28 25.50 -21.75 9.01
CA ILE A 28 25.89 -20.98 10.21
C ILE A 28 26.93 -19.91 9.85
N ALA A 29 27.94 -20.27 9.05
CA ALA A 29 28.95 -19.33 8.58
C ALA A 29 28.33 -18.22 7.72
N GLN A 30 27.43 -18.58 6.79
CA GLN A 30 26.71 -17.61 5.96
C GLN A 30 25.82 -16.69 6.81
N LEU A 31 25.09 -17.22 7.80
CA LEU A 31 24.26 -16.42 8.71
C LEU A 31 25.11 -15.38 9.46
N HIS A 32 26.22 -15.81 10.07
CA HIS A 32 27.16 -14.91 10.76
C HIS A 32 27.70 -13.84 9.82
N GLN A 33 28.16 -14.25 8.64
CA GLN A 33 28.73 -13.33 7.65
C GLN A 33 27.70 -12.26 7.23
N ARG A 34 26.47 -12.67 6.87
CA ARG A 34 25.43 -11.74 6.41
C ARG A 34 24.97 -10.81 7.52
N GLU A 35 24.87 -11.31 8.75
CA GLU A 35 24.52 -10.50 9.90
C GLU A 35 25.57 -9.40 10.15
N GLN A 36 26.85 -9.77 10.12
CA GLN A 36 27.96 -8.83 10.30
C GLN A 36 28.00 -7.79 9.18
N GLU A 37 27.89 -8.20 7.91
CA GLU A 37 27.86 -7.29 6.75
C GLU A 37 26.71 -6.26 6.85
N ILE A 38 25.52 -6.70 7.28
CA ILE A 38 24.38 -5.80 7.49
C ILE A 38 24.65 -4.85 8.65
N ARG A 39 25.18 -5.33 9.78
CA ARG A 39 25.50 -4.46 10.92
C ARG A 39 26.59 -3.44 10.60
N GLU A 40 27.64 -3.84 9.90
CA GLU A 40 28.68 -2.93 9.43
C GLU A 40 28.09 -1.86 8.51
N HIS A 41 27.19 -2.26 7.60
CA HIS A 41 26.47 -1.31 6.76
C HIS A 41 25.61 -0.35 7.60
N LEU A 42 24.81 -0.84 8.54
CA LEU A 42 23.97 -0.02 9.42
C LEU A 42 24.80 0.93 10.30
N ASN A 43 25.93 0.46 10.83
CA ASN A 43 26.85 1.26 11.61
C ASN A 43 27.49 2.38 10.78
N ALA A 44 27.79 2.14 9.50
CA ALA A 44 28.24 3.19 8.59
C ALA A 44 27.17 4.27 8.36
N LEU A 45 25.88 3.94 8.54
CA LEU A 45 24.72 4.83 8.41
C LEU A 45 24.33 5.58 9.69
N ASN A 46 25.03 5.36 10.82
CA ASN A 46 24.64 5.91 12.12
C ASN A 46 24.64 7.46 12.17
N PRO A 47 23.79 8.08 13.00
CA PRO A 47 23.50 9.52 12.94
C PRO A 47 24.67 10.45 13.24
N VAL A 48 25.73 9.96 13.91
CA VAL A 48 26.97 10.70 14.14
C VAL A 48 27.66 11.04 12.80
N SER A 49 27.56 10.18 11.79
CA SER A 49 28.04 10.45 10.43
C SER A 49 27.00 11.19 9.56
N ARG A 50 25.71 11.18 9.93
CA ARG A 50 24.63 11.91 9.20
C ARG A 50 24.69 13.42 9.39
N ARG A 51 25.14 13.94 10.53
CA ARG A 51 25.29 15.40 10.74
C ARG A 51 26.26 16.06 9.73
N ALA A 52 27.11 15.27 9.07
CA ALA A 52 28.02 15.75 8.04
C ALA A 52 27.45 15.67 6.60
N ARG A 53 26.28 15.04 6.38
CA ARG A 53 25.68 14.89 5.04
C ARG A 53 24.41 15.71 4.92
N LEU A 54 24.47 16.78 4.14
CA LEU A 54 23.35 17.68 3.83
C LEU A 54 22.22 17.02 3.03
N LEU A 55 22.43 15.83 2.45
CA LEU A 55 21.40 15.08 1.74
C LEU A 55 21.18 13.71 2.39
N PRO A 56 19.95 13.39 2.85
CA PRO A 56 19.58 12.05 3.25
C PRO A 56 19.42 11.19 1.98
N THR A 57 20.48 10.51 1.59
CA THR A 57 20.48 9.62 0.41
C THR A 57 19.85 8.26 0.67
N ASP A 58 19.68 7.87 1.93
CA ASP A 58 19.20 6.53 2.28
C ASP A 58 17.73 6.50 2.70
N ASP A 59 16.99 5.57 2.09
CA ASP A 59 15.57 5.34 2.36
C ASP A 59 15.40 4.82 3.81
N PRO A 60 14.69 5.55 4.69
CA PRO A 60 14.49 5.16 6.08
C PRO A 60 13.75 3.82 6.21
N VAL A 61 12.91 3.47 5.24
CA VAL A 61 12.21 2.18 5.20
C VAL A 61 13.20 1.05 4.99
N ARG A 62 14.20 1.24 4.11
CA ARG A 62 15.24 0.23 3.89
C ARG A 62 16.05 0.00 5.16
N THR A 63 16.55 1.06 5.79
CA THR A 63 17.37 0.96 7.01
C THR A 63 16.63 0.21 8.12
N LYS A 64 15.36 0.56 8.38
CA LYS A 64 14.57 -0.11 9.42
C LYS A 64 14.33 -1.60 9.12
N ASN A 65 14.11 -1.97 7.86
CA ASN A 65 13.94 -3.38 7.51
C ASN A 65 15.26 -4.15 7.58
N LEU A 66 16.40 -3.53 7.27
CA LEU A 66 17.72 -4.15 7.45
C LEU A 66 18.06 -4.36 8.94
N GLU A 67 17.71 -3.42 9.83
CA GLU A 67 17.83 -3.59 11.29
C GLU A 67 16.99 -4.78 11.79
N LYS A 68 15.75 -4.86 11.29
CA LYS A 68 14.85 -5.99 11.56
C LYS A 68 15.47 -7.31 11.07
N ILE A 69 15.96 -7.37 9.83
CA ILE A 69 16.62 -8.57 9.28
C ILE A 69 17.84 -8.95 10.11
N ALA A 70 18.69 -8.01 10.53
CA ALA A 70 19.87 -8.31 11.34
C ALA A 70 19.48 -8.97 12.68
N THR A 71 18.42 -8.48 13.33
CA THR A 71 17.88 -9.08 14.56
C THR A 71 17.36 -10.50 14.29
N GLN A 72 16.63 -10.69 13.18
CA GLN A 72 16.09 -11.99 12.81
C GLN A 72 17.17 -13.01 12.44
N LEU A 73 18.24 -12.58 11.78
CA LEU A 73 19.39 -13.43 11.47
C LEU A 73 20.07 -13.92 12.76
N GLN A 74 20.20 -13.05 13.76
CA GLN A 74 20.74 -13.43 15.07
C GLN A 74 19.86 -14.48 15.76
N ASP A 75 18.54 -14.32 15.72
CA ASP A 75 17.59 -15.31 16.28
C ASP A 75 17.66 -16.64 15.49
N LEU A 76 17.70 -16.59 14.16
CA LEU A 76 17.85 -17.77 13.31
C LEU A 76 19.16 -18.51 13.61
N LEU A 77 20.24 -17.78 13.81
CA LEU A 77 21.54 -18.34 14.14
C LEU A 77 21.49 -19.14 15.44
N TYR A 78 20.81 -18.61 16.46
CA TYR A 78 20.58 -19.32 17.72
C TYR A 78 19.86 -20.65 17.48
N PHE A 79 18.76 -20.66 16.72
CA PHE A 79 17.99 -21.89 16.46
C PHE A 79 18.79 -22.90 15.63
N VAL A 80 19.45 -22.47 14.56
CA VAL A 80 20.25 -23.34 13.68
C VAL A 80 21.46 -23.93 14.44
N ALA A 81 22.09 -23.17 15.33
CA ALA A 81 23.22 -23.62 16.13
C ALA A 81 22.82 -24.61 17.25
N GLN A 82 21.60 -24.50 17.78
CA GLN A 82 21.15 -25.33 18.90
C GLN A 82 20.53 -26.67 18.47
N GLU A 83 19.77 -26.71 17.36
CA GLU A 83 19.17 -27.96 16.86
C GLU A 83 20.15 -28.74 15.96
N HIS A 84 20.74 -29.83 16.49
CA HIS A 84 21.66 -30.68 15.73
C HIS A 84 20.96 -31.58 14.68
N ASP A 85 19.71 -32.02 14.93
CA ASP A 85 19.08 -33.10 14.14
C ASP A 85 17.75 -32.73 13.42
N ARG A 86 17.31 -31.47 13.44
CA ARG A 86 15.91 -31.11 13.08
C ARG A 86 15.72 -30.16 11.90
N LEU A 87 16.79 -29.70 11.26
CA LEU A 87 16.67 -28.85 10.07
C LEU A 87 16.24 -29.66 8.86
N LEU A 88 14.93 -29.66 8.58
CA LEU A 88 14.35 -30.22 7.36
C LEU A 88 15.07 -29.64 6.11
N PRO A 89 15.41 -30.47 5.11
CA PRO A 89 16.12 -30.02 3.89
C PRO A 89 15.44 -28.84 3.19
N GLU A 90 14.10 -28.82 3.17
CA GLU A 90 13.32 -27.72 2.59
C GLU A 90 13.58 -26.38 3.28
N ASN A 91 13.75 -26.37 4.61
CA ASN A 91 14.04 -25.15 5.35
C ASN A 91 15.50 -24.70 5.14
N GLN A 92 16.43 -25.64 4.95
CA GLN A 92 17.82 -25.34 4.62
C GLN A 92 17.93 -24.66 3.26
N GLU A 93 17.23 -25.18 2.25
CA GLU A 93 17.21 -24.62 0.91
C GLU A 93 16.57 -23.22 0.91
N LEU A 94 15.39 -23.08 1.52
CA LEU A 94 14.73 -21.78 1.62
C LEU A 94 15.59 -20.76 2.35
N LEU A 95 16.24 -21.14 3.45
CA LEU A 95 17.14 -20.25 4.18
C LEU A 95 18.36 -19.87 3.32
N GLY A 96 18.97 -20.82 2.63
CA GLY A 96 20.05 -20.56 1.67
C GLY A 96 19.65 -19.57 0.58
N CYS A 97 18.45 -19.72 0.00
CA CYS A 97 17.92 -18.76 -0.99
C CYS A 97 17.72 -17.35 -0.40
N LEU A 98 17.27 -17.25 0.85
CA LEU A 98 17.11 -15.96 1.53
C LEU A 98 18.47 -15.31 1.84
N LEU A 99 19.47 -16.09 2.25
CA LEU A 99 20.83 -15.61 2.51
C LEU A 99 21.56 -15.22 1.22
N ALA A 100 21.32 -15.91 0.11
CA ALA A 100 21.86 -15.54 -1.19
C ALA A 100 21.34 -14.17 -1.64
N GLN A 101 20.06 -13.86 -1.41
CA GLN A 101 19.48 -12.55 -1.70
C GLN A 101 20.06 -11.42 -0.81
N LEU A 102 20.60 -11.78 0.35
CA LEU A 102 21.28 -10.86 1.26
C LEU A 102 22.74 -10.56 0.89
N ALA A 103 23.28 -11.17 -0.15
CA ALA A 103 24.70 -11.06 -0.45
C ALA A 103 25.20 -9.64 -0.77
N ALA A 104 24.29 -8.75 -1.16
CA ALA A 104 24.60 -7.36 -1.45
C ALA A 104 23.61 -6.42 -0.73
N PRO A 105 23.76 -6.20 0.60
CA PRO A 105 22.78 -5.44 1.38
C PRO A 105 22.65 -3.98 0.91
N ARG A 106 23.73 -3.42 0.36
CA ARG A 106 23.76 -2.05 -0.21
C ARG A 106 22.91 -1.91 -1.49
N GLY A 107 22.79 -2.98 -2.26
CA GLY A 107 22.03 -3.02 -3.52
C GLY A 107 20.55 -3.35 -3.33
N LEU A 108 20.13 -3.69 -2.11
CA LEU A 108 18.73 -4.01 -1.84
C LEU A 108 17.86 -2.76 -1.97
N SER A 109 16.84 -2.84 -2.83
CA SER A 109 15.77 -1.86 -2.85
C SER A 109 14.98 -1.92 -1.53
N ALA A 110 14.33 -0.83 -1.13
CA ALA A 110 13.47 -0.83 0.06
C ALA A 110 12.33 -1.85 -0.02
N ASN A 111 11.85 -2.16 -1.23
CA ASN A 111 10.85 -3.21 -1.45
C ASN A 111 11.43 -4.59 -1.16
N ASN A 112 12.60 -4.90 -1.71
CA ASN A 112 13.23 -6.20 -1.53
C ASN A 112 13.64 -6.42 -0.07
N ALA A 113 14.23 -5.41 0.58
CA ALA A 113 14.57 -5.48 2.00
C ALA A 113 13.33 -5.76 2.88
N TRP A 114 12.19 -5.16 2.53
CA TRP A 114 10.94 -5.43 3.23
C TRP A 114 10.40 -6.84 2.96
N GLU A 115 10.35 -7.28 1.70
CA GLU A 115 9.84 -8.62 1.36
C GLU A 115 10.69 -9.72 1.98
N LEU A 116 12.00 -9.47 2.04
CA LEU A 116 12.94 -10.35 2.69
C LEU A 116 12.75 -10.36 4.21
N ALA A 117 12.52 -9.21 4.85
CA ALA A 117 12.23 -9.15 6.29
C ALA A 117 10.97 -9.95 6.67
N ASP A 118 9.94 -9.92 5.82
CA ASP A 118 8.73 -10.73 6.01
C ASP A 118 9.00 -12.22 5.76
N ALA A 119 9.80 -12.56 4.76
CA ALA A 119 10.21 -13.94 4.51
C ALA A 119 11.05 -14.51 5.66
N MET A 120 11.91 -13.69 6.26
CA MET A 120 12.69 -14.03 7.46
C MET A 120 11.80 -14.21 8.69
N GLU A 121 10.73 -13.42 8.87
CA GLU A 121 9.73 -13.68 9.93
C GLU A 121 9.08 -15.05 9.77
N VAL A 122 8.68 -15.39 8.54
CA VAL A 122 8.09 -16.71 8.25
C VAL A 122 9.12 -17.81 8.53
N MET A 123 10.39 -17.59 8.20
CA MET A 123 11.47 -18.54 8.46
C MET A 123 11.73 -18.72 9.96
N LEU A 124 11.68 -17.64 10.75
CA LEU A 124 11.80 -17.70 12.21
C LEU A 124 10.69 -18.52 12.84
N VAL A 125 9.45 -18.41 12.37
CA VAL A 125 8.35 -19.27 12.85
C VAL A 125 8.61 -20.73 12.48
N ARG A 126 9.16 -20.98 11.29
CA ARG A 126 9.45 -22.34 10.80
C ARG A 126 10.59 -23.02 11.55
N LEU A 127 11.60 -22.27 11.99
CA LEU A 127 12.80 -22.80 12.66
C LEU A 127 12.81 -22.59 14.17
N GLY A 128 11.97 -21.69 14.70
CA GLY A 128 11.92 -21.39 16.12
C GLY A 128 11.56 -22.61 16.97
N ASP A 129 12.08 -22.66 18.19
CA ASP A 129 11.73 -23.71 19.13
C ASP A 129 10.27 -23.58 19.62
N ASP A 130 9.73 -24.64 20.22
CA ASP A 130 8.35 -24.63 20.72
C ASP A 130 8.10 -23.53 21.77
N PRO A 131 9.02 -23.23 22.71
CA PRO A 131 8.90 -22.07 23.60
C PRO A 131 8.76 -20.74 22.86
N TYR A 132 9.53 -20.50 21.79
CA TYR A 132 9.44 -19.31 20.96
C TYR A 132 8.08 -19.20 20.27
N VAL A 133 7.64 -20.26 19.58
CA VAL A 133 6.36 -20.27 18.87
C VAL A 133 5.20 -20.06 19.85
N ARG A 134 5.25 -20.68 21.03
CA ARG A 134 4.26 -20.49 22.09
C ARG A 134 4.22 -19.04 22.55
N ARG A 135 5.36 -18.42 22.80
CA ARG A 135 5.45 -17.01 23.19
C ARG A 135 4.87 -16.11 22.11
N LEU A 136 5.16 -16.39 20.83
CA LEU A 136 4.64 -15.61 19.71
C LEU A 136 3.11 -15.66 19.64
N ILE A 137 2.51 -16.85 19.81
CA ILE A 137 1.05 -17.02 19.83
C ILE A 137 0.42 -16.28 21.00
N LEU A 138 0.96 -16.43 22.21
CA LEU A 138 0.40 -15.78 23.40
C LEU A 138 0.49 -14.24 23.30
N ASN A 139 1.56 -13.73 22.67
CA ASN A 139 1.70 -12.30 22.42
C ASN A 139 0.73 -11.80 21.34
N GLU A 140 0.47 -12.58 20.29
CA GLU A 140 -0.40 -12.17 19.19
C GLU A 140 -1.89 -12.38 19.49
N PHE A 141 -2.22 -13.32 20.39
CA PHE A 141 -3.59 -13.68 20.79
C PHE A 141 -3.73 -13.72 22.31
N PRO A 142 -3.63 -12.57 23.00
CA PRO A 142 -3.68 -12.54 24.46
C PRO A 142 -5.06 -12.87 25.05
N ARG A 143 -6.14 -12.81 24.25
CA ARG A 143 -7.53 -12.97 24.71
C ARG A 143 -8.26 -14.14 24.08
N ASP A 144 -8.14 -14.31 22.76
CA ASP A 144 -8.87 -15.36 22.03
C ASP A 144 -7.95 -16.11 21.07
N LEU A 145 -7.65 -17.36 21.42
CA LEU A 145 -7.01 -18.31 20.51
C LEU A 145 -8.00 -18.67 19.38
N PRO A 146 -7.53 -18.72 18.12
CA PRO A 146 -8.31 -19.23 17.00
C PRO A 146 -8.86 -20.62 17.31
N GLU A 147 -10.09 -20.91 16.88
CA GLU A 147 -10.70 -22.23 17.10
C GLU A 147 -9.85 -23.39 16.55
N SER A 148 -9.14 -23.15 15.43
CA SER A 148 -8.20 -24.12 14.85
C SER A 148 -7.02 -24.48 15.74
N LEU A 149 -6.71 -23.64 16.73
CA LEU A 149 -5.64 -23.84 17.71
C LEU A 149 -6.16 -24.25 19.09
N ARG A 150 -7.49 -24.29 19.29
CA ARG A 150 -8.07 -24.79 20.53
C ARG A 150 -7.94 -26.33 20.56
N PRO A 151 -7.55 -26.91 21.70
CA PRO A 151 -7.50 -28.36 21.82
C PRO A 151 -8.89 -28.95 21.57
N ALA A 152 -8.96 -30.01 20.77
CA ALA A 152 -10.22 -30.59 20.31
C ALA A 152 -11.11 -31.11 21.44
N HIS A 153 -10.55 -31.39 22.62
CA HIS A 153 -11.27 -31.76 23.83
C HIS A 153 -10.80 -30.86 24.98
N PRO A 154 -11.69 -30.15 25.68
CA PRO A 154 -11.34 -29.57 26.97
C PRO A 154 -10.94 -30.73 27.87
N ALA A 155 -9.77 -30.62 28.50
CA ALA A 155 -9.35 -31.58 29.50
C ALA A 155 -10.50 -31.76 30.50
N SER A 156 -10.95 -33.00 30.66
CA SER A 156 -12.00 -33.44 31.60
C SER A 156 -11.94 -32.63 32.90
N GLU A 157 -13.09 -32.12 33.35
CA GLU A 157 -13.30 -31.26 34.54
C GLU A 157 -12.88 -31.88 35.89
N THR A 158 -12.11 -32.95 35.90
CA THR A 158 -11.74 -33.72 37.08
C THR A 158 -10.24 -33.62 37.32
N GLY A 159 -9.83 -32.56 38.05
CA GLY A 159 -8.55 -32.53 38.75
C GLY A 159 -7.73 -31.27 38.51
N ASN A 160 -7.97 -30.25 39.34
CA ASN A 160 -7.02 -29.35 40.03
C ASN A 160 -5.62 -28.99 39.47
N ASP A 161 -5.34 -29.16 38.18
CA ASP A 161 -4.07 -28.76 37.59
C ASP A 161 -4.24 -27.40 36.91
N ALA A 162 -3.64 -26.38 37.53
CA ALA A 162 -3.54 -25.00 37.07
C ALA A 162 -2.73 -24.82 35.76
N THR A 163 -2.68 -25.85 34.91
CA THR A 163 -1.91 -25.93 33.66
C THR A 163 -2.80 -26.15 32.44
N GLY A 164 -3.96 -25.47 32.37
CA GLY A 164 -4.82 -25.42 31.17
C GLY A 164 -4.14 -24.93 29.87
N ALA A 165 -2.85 -24.55 29.93
CA ALA A 165 -1.99 -24.26 28.79
C ALA A 165 -1.30 -25.51 28.16
N GLN A 166 -1.60 -26.73 28.61
CA GLN A 166 -0.73 -27.90 28.39
C GLN A 166 -0.84 -28.70 27.09
N SER A 167 -1.68 -28.39 26.11
CA SER A 167 -1.53 -29.07 24.80
C SER A 167 -1.95 -28.21 23.61
N LEU A 168 -1.34 -27.03 23.49
CA LEU A 168 -1.23 -26.40 22.18
C LEU A 168 -0.40 -27.34 21.29
N ASP A 169 -1.05 -27.89 20.25
CA ASP A 169 -0.38 -28.62 19.19
C ASP A 169 0.56 -27.64 18.46
N MET A 170 1.85 -27.72 18.81
CA MET A 170 2.87 -26.79 18.33
C MET A 170 3.07 -26.87 16.81
N GLY A 171 2.79 -28.03 16.20
CA GLY A 171 2.82 -28.20 14.74
C GLY A 171 1.73 -27.36 14.06
N ARG A 172 0.48 -27.52 14.50
CA ARG A 172 -0.65 -26.72 14.00
C ARG A 172 -0.49 -25.23 14.27
N ALA A 173 -0.01 -24.89 15.46
CA ALA A 173 0.34 -23.52 15.85
C ALA A 173 1.34 -22.88 14.88
N ARG A 174 2.40 -23.60 14.53
CA ARG A 174 3.42 -23.16 13.58
C ARG A 174 2.84 -22.95 12.18
N GLU A 175 2.08 -23.92 11.67
CA GLU A 175 1.44 -23.82 10.37
C GLU A 175 0.49 -22.63 10.28
N TYR A 176 -0.35 -22.46 11.31
CA TYR A 176 -1.28 -21.34 11.39
C TYR A 176 -0.56 -19.99 11.39
N LEU A 177 0.50 -19.84 12.20
CA LEU A 177 1.29 -18.61 12.23
C LEU A 177 1.98 -18.35 10.87
N VAL A 178 2.53 -19.37 10.22
CA VAL A 178 3.12 -19.23 8.88
C VAL A 178 2.08 -18.75 7.87
N GLN A 179 0.89 -19.36 7.86
CA GLN A 179 -0.20 -18.96 6.97
C GLN A 179 -0.64 -17.52 7.24
N ARG A 180 -0.82 -17.16 8.51
CA ARG A 180 -1.22 -15.82 8.92
C ARG A 180 -0.18 -14.77 8.56
N ARG A 181 1.11 -15.02 8.78
CA ARG A 181 2.20 -14.11 8.41
C ARG A 181 2.28 -13.92 6.90
N ARG A 182 2.09 -14.98 6.11
CA ARG A 182 1.96 -14.88 4.64
C ARG A 182 0.77 -14.04 4.22
N ALA A 183 -0.40 -14.26 4.82
CA ALA A 183 -1.60 -13.48 4.55
C ALA A 183 -1.39 -11.99 4.88
N GLN A 184 -0.84 -11.68 6.05
CA GLN A 184 -0.47 -10.32 6.44
C GLN A 184 0.51 -9.68 5.44
N ALA A 185 1.56 -10.39 5.03
CA ALA A 185 2.50 -9.89 4.04
C ALA A 185 1.81 -9.57 2.70
N HIS A 186 0.86 -10.41 2.24
CA HIS A 186 0.07 -10.13 1.05
C HIS A 186 -0.84 -8.91 1.21
N GLU A 187 -1.52 -8.76 2.35
CA GLU A 187 -2.35 -7.59 2.66
C GLU A 187 -1.50 -6.32 2.65
N TYR A 188 -0.35 -6.33 3.32
CA TYR A 188 0.57 -5.19 3.33
C TYR A 188 1.14 -4.85 1.95
N ARG A 189 1.43 -5.86 1.10
CA ARG A 189 1.81 -5.60 -0.32
C ARG A 189 0.69 -4.88 -1.06
N ARG A 190 -0.54 -5.35 -0.89
CA ARG A 190 -1.73 -4.74 -1.52
C ARG A 190 -1.93 -3.31 -1.05
N ASP A 191 -1.86 -3.06 0.24
CA ASP A 191 -2.09 -1.73 0.81
C ASP A 191 -1.01 -0.73 0.39
N ARG A 192 0.25 -1.15 0.29
CA ARG A 192 1.33 -0.30 -0.24
C ARG A 192 1.15 -0.01 -1.73
N ALA A 193 0.76 -1.00 -2.52
CA ALA A 193 0.45 -0.79 -3.93
C ALA A 193 -0.67 0.26 -4.10
N LYS A 194 -1.70 0.19 -3.25
CA LYS A 194 -2.78 1.20 -3.20
C LYS A 194 -2.25 2.57 -2.80
N MET A 195 -1.45 2.68 -1.73
CA MET A 195 -0.86 3.94 -1.27
C MET A 195 -0.02 4.61 -2.37
N ARG A 196 0.82 3.84 -3.07
CA ARG A 196 1.64 4.35 -4.19
C ARG A 196 0.79 4.85 -5.35
N LEU A 197 -0.23 4.08 -5.72
CA LEU A 197 -1.14 4.45 -6.80
C LEU A 197 -1.87 5.74 -6.46
N ARG A 198 -2.37 5.87 -5.23
CA ARG A 198 -2.99 7.08 -4.71
C ARG A 198 -2.02 8.27 -4.68
N GLN A 199 -0.79 8.08 -4.20
CA GLN A 199 0.23 9.13 -4.18
C GLN A 199 0.52 9.64 -5.59
N ARG A 200 0.72 8.73 -6.56
CA ARG A 200 0.92 9.10 -7.96
C ARG A 200 -0.27 9.86 -8.52
N GLN A 201 -1.50 9.42 -8.24
CA GLN A 201 -2.71 10.12 -8.68
C GLN A 201 -2.83 11.52 -8.06
N LEU A 202 -2.56 11.68 -6.77
CA LEU A 202 -2.55 13.00 -6.12
C LEU A 202 -1.51 13.94 -6.72
N LEU A 203 -0.32 13.44 -7.08
CA LEU A 203 0.70 14.24 -7.75
C LEU A 203 0.26 14.68 -9.15
N ILE A 204 -0.37 13.79 -9.92
CA ILE A 204 -0.92 14.14 -11.24
C ILE A 204 -2.03 15.19 -11.08
N MET A 205 -2.93 15.00 -10.11
CA MET A 205 -4.00 15.96 -9.80
C MET A 205 -3.45 17.31 -9.38
N ALA A 206 -2.38 17.35 -8.58
CA ALA A 206 -1.70 18.58 -8.21
C ALA A 206 -1.11 19.30 -9.43
N ALA A 207 -0.50 18.56 -10.37
CA ALA A 207 0.02 19.14 -11.61
C ALA A 207 -1.07 19.69 -12.54
N VAL A 208 -2.20 18.98 -12.66
CA VAL A 208 -3.38 19.45 -13.40
C VAL A 208 -3.96 20.70 -12.74
N LEU A 209 -4.13 20.69 -11.41
CA LEU A 209 -4.64 21.83 -10.65
C LEU A 209 -3.73 23.05 -10.81
N LEU A 210 -2.41 22.86 -10.75
CA LEU A 210 -1.44 23.93 -10.97
C LEU A 210 -1.60 24.54 -12.37
N THR A 211 -1.71 23.70 -13.41
CA THR A 211 -1.93 24.15 -14.79
C THR A 211 -3.25 24.91 -14.94
N LEU A 212 -4.34 24.43 -14.31
CA LEU A 212 -5.63 25.12 -14.38
C LEU A 212 -5.61 26.45 -13.62
N LEU A 213 -4.91 26.53 -12.48
CA LEU A 213 -4.75 27.75 -11.70
C LEU A 213 -3.90 28.80 -12.44
N THR A 214 -2.85 28.39 -13.15
CA THR A 214 -2.08 29.33 -13.99
C THR A 214 -2.92 29.86 -15.13
N LEU A 215 -3.67 29.00 -15.84
CA LEU A 215 -4.60 29.42 -16.89
C LEU A 215 -5.71 30.34 -16.36
N PHE A 216 -6.28 30.01 -15.19
CA PHE A 216 -7.26 30.85 -14.51
C PHE A 216 -6.69 32.23 -14.16
N SER A 217 -5.46 32.29 -13.64
CA SER A 217 -4.79 33.54 -13.28
C SER A 217 -4.53 34.43 -14.50
N VAL A 218 -4.09 33.82 -15.61
CA VAL A 218 -3.94 34.52 -16.89
C VAL A 218 -5.30 35.04 -17.39
N ALA A 219 -6.33 34.19 -17.38
CA ALA A 219 -7.67 34.59 -17.79
C ALA A 219 -8.21 35.74 -16.93
N LEU A 220 -7.94 35.75 -15.62
CA LEU A 220 -8.40 36.80 -14.71
C LEU A 220 -7.82 38.17 -15.07
N VAL A 221 -6.52 38.24 -15.35
CA VAL A 221 -5.85 39.49 -15.76
C VAL A 221 -6.39 40.00 -17.10
N TRP A 222 -6.74 39.09 -18.01
CA TRP A 222 -7.19 39.44 -19.36
C TRP A 222 -8.71 39.70 -19.44
N ALA A 223 -9.50 39.19 -18.49
CA ALA A 223 -10.96 39.35 -18.45
C ALA A 223 -11.40 40.81 -18.31
N GLU A 224 -10.59 41.65 -17.66
CA GLU A 224 -10.86 43.09 -17.55
C GLU A 224 -10.75 43.82 -18.90
N ALA A 225 -9.93 43.30 -19.81
CA ALA A 225 -9.69 43.91 -21.12
C ALA A 225 -10.61 43.37 -22.23
N ILE A 226 -11.01 42.09 -22.14
CA ILE A 226 -11.73 41.39 -23.22
C ILE A 226 -12.90 40.60 -22.62
N GLY A 227 -14.14 41.02 -22.91
CA GLY A 227 -15.34 40.38 -22.36
C GLY A 227 -15.52 38.90 -22.70
N SER A 228 -14.97 38.41 -23.82
CA SER A 228 -15.00 36.97 -24.17
C SER A 228 -14.15 36.10 -23.26
N VAL A 229 -13.16 36.69 -22.56
CA VAL A 229 -12.30 35.99 -21.61
C VAL A 229 -13.04 35.68 -20.30
N LEU A 230 -14.14 36.38 -20.01
CA LEU A 230 -15.02 36.09 -18.88
C LEU A 230 -15.55 34.64 -18.91
N LEU A 231 -15.90 34.13 -20.10
CA LEU A 231 -16.35 32.74 -20.25
C LEU A 231 -15.22 31.75 -19.95
N LEU A 232 -14.00 32.03 -20.41
CA LEU A 232 -12.83 31.20 -20.09
C LEU A 232 -12.54 31.18 -18.58
N LEU A 233 -12.66 32.33 -17.92
CA LEU A 233 -12.51 32.44 -16.48
C LEU A 233 -13.51 31.54 -15.72
N VAL A 234 -14.79 31.58 -16.11
CA VAL A 234 -15.85 30.74 -15.55
C VAL A 234 -15.56 29.25 -15.76
N LEU A 235 -15.18 28.86 -16.99
CA LEU A 235 -14.86 27.47 -17.32
C LEU A 235 -13.68 26.96 -16.48
N PHE A 236 -12.60 27.73 -16.37
CA PHE A 236 -11.44 27.34 -15.58
C PHE A 236 -11.75 27.30 -14.08
N ALA A 237 -12.52 28.26 -13.55
CA ALA A 237 -12.94 28.23 -12.15
C ALA A 237 -13.72 26.95 -11.81
N GLY A 238 -14.68 26.56 -12.68
CA GLY A 238 -15.41 25.31 -12.54
C GLY A 238 -14.53 24.08 -12.65
N ALA A 239 -13.61 24.05 -13.60
CA ALA A 239 -12.64 22.96 -13.74
C ALA A 239 -11.76 22.79 -12.50
N VAL A 240 -11.24 23.90 -11.95
CA VAL A 240 -10.44 23.92 -10.70
C VAL A 240 -11.26 23.39 -9.52
N GLY A 241 -12.51 23.85 -9.36
CA GLY A 241 -13.40 23.39 -8.30
C GLY A 241 -13.62 21.87 -8.34
N SER A 242 -13.90 21.34 -9.53
CA SER A 242 -14.14 19.90 -9.74
C SER A 242 -12.90 19.05 -9.44
N VAL A 243 -11.72 19.44 -9.96
CA VAL A 243 -10.46 18.73 -9.69
C VAL A 243 -10.11 18.76 -8.21
N LEU A 244 -10.28 19.91 -7.54
CA LEU A 244 -10.01 20.03 -6.11
C LEU A 244 -10.94 19.16 -5.27
N SER A 245 -12.24 19.15 -5.58
CA SER A 245 -13.23 18.33 -4.86
C SER A 245 -12.88 16.84 -4.93
N ARG A 246 -12.50 16.37 -6.13
CA ARG A 246 -12.04 14.99 -6.34
C ARG A 246 -10.74 14.70 -5.60
N ALA A 247 -9.79 15.65 -5.53
CA ALA A 247 -8.54 15.49 -4.80
C ALA A 247 -8.80 15.28 -3.30
N ILE A 248 -9.75 16.02 -2.74
CA ILE A 248 -10.16 15.92 -1.33
C ILE A 248 -10.86 14.59 -1.04
N GLN A 249 -11.65 14.06 -1.97
CA GLN A 249 -12.23 12.72 -1.79
C GLN A 249 -11.19 11.63 -1.82
N LEU A 250 -10.31 11.66 -2.83
CA LEU A 250 -9.24 10.69 -2.93
C LEU A 250 -8.32 10.73 -1.70
N SER A 251 -8.19 11.90 -1.06
CA SER A 251 -7.46 12.04 0.20
C SER A 251 -8.20 11.50 1.44
N LYS A 252 -9.53 11.37 1.38
CA LYS A 252 -10.37 10.86 2.49
C LYS A 252 -10.63 9.35 2.42
N GLN A 253 -10.33 8.69 1.30
CA GLN A 253 -10.59 7.26 1.15
C GLN A 253 -9.78 6.41 2.14
N PRO A 254 -10.40 5.42 2.79
CA PRO A 254 -9.73 4.52 3.73
C PRO A 254 -8.73 3.64 2.98
N LEU A 255 -7.54 3.48 3.56
CA LEU A 255 -6.44 2.73 2.94
C LEU A 255 -6.51 1.23 3.29
N ARG A 256 -7.14 0.88 4.42
CA ARG A 256 -7.21 -0.49 4.94
C ARG A 256 -8.63 -1.04 4.83
N ALA A 257 -8.76 -2.31 4.48
CA ALA A 257 -10.05 -2.99 4.29
C ALA A 257 -10.76 -3.40 5.60
N GLY A 258 -10.37 -2.83 6.73
CA GLY A 258 -10.94 -3.14 8.05
C GLY A 258 -10.81 -1.99 9.04
N GLU A 259 -10.54 -0.78 8.54
CA GLU A 259 -10.57 0.41 9.39
C GLU A 259 -12.04 0.67 9.75
N ALA A 260 -12.44 0.24 10.95
CA ALA A 260 -13.78 0.48 11.46
C ALA A 260 -14.06 1.99 11.39
N PRO A 261 -15.26 2.39 10.93
CA PRO A 261 -15.62 3.80 10.84
C PRO A 261 -15.36 4.46 12.19
N ARG A 262 -14.71 5.63 12.15
CA ARG A 262 -14.50 6.42 13.38
C ARG A 262 -15.87 6.64 14.03
N PRO A 263 -15.99 6.51 15.37
CA PRO A 263 -17.26 6.75 16.04
C PRO A 263 -17.72 8.18 15.74
N GLY A 264 -18.79 8.31 14.94
CA GLY A 264 -19.32 9.59 14.43
C GLY A 264 -19.34 9.76 12.91
N ASP A 265 -18.69 8.89 12.12
CA ASP A 265 -18.75 8.95 10.66
C ASP A 265 -19.99 8.21 10.15
N VAL A 266 -21.07 8.95 9.87
CA VAL A 266 -22.35 8.44 9.31
C VAL A 266 -22.27 8.23 7.78
N ARG A 267 -21.06 8.24 7.21
CA ARG A 267 -20.91 8.12 5.77
C ARG A 267 -21.16 6.66 5.36
N PRO A 268 -22.00 6.42 4.33
CA PRO A 268 -22.11 5.10 3.74
C PRO A 268 -20.71 4.65 3.33
N GLN A 269 -20.40 3.40 3.65
CA GLN A 269 -19.12 2.76 3.45
C GLN A 269 -18.78 2.84 1.95
N GLU A 270 -18.04 3.87 1.52
CA GLU A 270 -17.57 3.95 0.14
C GLU A 270 -16.74 2.68 -0.10
N VAL A 271 -17.24 1.82 -1.00
CA VAL A 271 -16.59 0.55 -1.33
C VAL A 271 -15.14 0.89 -1.66
N PRO A 272 -14.16 0.38 -0.89
CA PRO A 272 -12.76 0.76 -1.07
C PRO A 272 -12.41 0.49 -2.53
N LEU A 273 -12.14 1.55 -3.29
CA LEU A 273 -11.94 1.46 -4.73
C LEU A 273 -10.94 0.35 -5.01
N GLY A 274 -11.41 -0.71 -5.68
CA GLY A 274 -10.54 -1.78 -6.10
C GLY A 274 -9.42 -1.21 -6.99
N ILE A 275 -8.28 -1.91 -7.06
CA ILE A 275 -7.16 -1.48 -7.92
C ILE A 275 -7.63 -1.22 -9.36
N ARG A 276 -8.61 -2.00 -9.85
CA ARG A 276 -9.25 -1.80 -11.15
C ARG A 276 -9.97 -0.47 -11.28
N ALA A 277 -10.65 0.00 -10.22
CA ALA A 277 -11.34 1.28 -10.21
C ALA A 277 -10.36 2.46 -10.19
N LEU A 278 -9.19 2.32 -9.54
CA LEU A 278 -8.12 3.32 -9.66
C LEU A 278 -7.47 3.33 -11.05
N ILE A 279 -7.41 2.21 -11.76
CA ILE A 279 -6.87 2.15 -13.14
C ILE A 279 -7.87 2.75 -14.13
N SER A 280 -9.16 2.42 -14.01
CA SER A 280 -10.21 3.04 -14.83
C SER A 280 -10.44 4.51 -14.50
N ALA A 281 -9.92 5.00 -13.37
CA ALA A 281 -10.05 6.39 -12.98
C ALA A 281 -9.38 7.35 -13.97
N TRP A 282 -8.46 6.92 -14.84
CA TRP A 282 -7.84 7.82 -15.83
C TRP A 282 -8.86 8.53 -16.72
N THR A 283 -9.88 7.82 -17.22
CA THR A 283 -10.92 8.44 -18.05
C THR A 283 -11.78 9.39 -17.23
N VAL A 284 -12.10 9.02 -15.99
CA VAL A 284 -12.82 9.88 -15.03
C VAL A 284 -12.01 11.13 -14.72
N PHE A 285 -10.68 11.03 -14.58
CA PHE A 285 -9.79 12.15 -14.30
C PHE A 285 -9.75 13.16 -15.46
N VAL A 286 -9.75 12.71 -16.72
CA VAL A 286 -9.81 13.60 -17.88
C VAL A 286 -11.19 14.23 -18.03
N ALA A 287 -12.25 13.51 -17.68
CA ALA A 287 -13.61 14.04 -17.71
C ALA A 287 -13.87 15.07 -16.60
N GLN A 288 -13.20 14.96 -15.45
CA GLN A 288 -13.44 15.76 -14.25
C GLN A 288 -13.34 17.30 -14.49
N PRO A 289 -12.28 17.84 -15.14
CA PRO A 289 -12.24 19.25 -15.52
C PRO A 289 -13.38 19.66 -16.46
N VAL A 290 -13.72 18.81 -17.44
CA VAL A 290 -14.76 19.09 -18.45
C VAL A 290 -16.13 19.16 -17.79
N LEU A 291 -16.43 18.24 -16.88
CA LEU A 291 -17.67 18.24 -16.10
C LEU A 291 -17.79 19.48 -15.22
N GLY A 292 -16.70 19.86 -14.53
CA GLY A 292 -16.65 21.07 -13.72
C GLY A 292 -16.86 22.34 -14.54
N ALA A 293 -16.20 22.45 -15.68
CA ALA A 293 -16.36 23.56 -16.61
C ALA A 293 -17.78 23.63 -17.17
N THR A 294 -18.38 22.48 -17.51
CA THR A 294 -19.76 22.40 -18.00
C THR A 294 -20.77 22.84 -16.94
N ALA A 295 -20.61 22.38 -15.69
CA ALA A 295 -21.46 22.79 -14.57
C ALA A 295 -21.36 24.31 -14.33
N ALA A 296 -20.15 24.87 -14.36
CA ALA A 296 -19.92 26.31 -14.26
C ALA A 296 -20.56 27.09 -15.41
N LEU A 297 -20.46 26.58 -16.64
CA LEU A 297 -21.08 27.21 -17.82
C LEU A 297 -22.60 27.24 -17.71
N ILE A 298 -23.22 26.13 -17.32
CA ILE A 298 -24.67 26.05 -17.10
C ILE A 298 -25.09 27.05 -16.03
N LEU A 299 -24.40 27.08 -14.89
CA LEU A 299 -24.72 28.02 -13.81
C LEU A 299 -24.57 29.47 -14.27
N SER A 300 -23.50 29.79 -15.00
CA SER A 300 -23.29 31.12 -15.56
C SER A 300 -24.40 31.51 -16.52
N LEU A 301 -24.86 30.61 -17.40
CA LEU A 301 -25.96 30.87 -18.34
C LEU A 301 -27.29 31.12 -17.61
N VAL A 302 -27.57 30.37 -16.53
CA VAL A 302 -28.78 30.55 -15.73
C VAL A 302 -28.81 31.94 -15.07
N PHE A 303 -27.67 32.41 -14.56
CA PHE A 303 -27.58 33.75 -13.97
C PHE A 303 -27.59 34.87 -15.01
N THR A 304 -26.88 34.72 -16.14
CA THR A 304 -26.83 35.77 -17.18
C THR A 304 -28.11 35.87 -17.99
N SER A 305 -28.86 34.79 -18.15
CA SER A 305 -30.19 34.80 -18.80
C SER A 305 -31.27 35.47 -17.95
N GLY A 306 -30.99 35.76 -16.67
CA GLY A 306 -31.97 36.33 -15.75
C GLY A 306 -33.06 35.35 -15.32
N LEU A 307 -32.86 34.04 -15.54
CA LEU A 307 -33.81 32.98 -15.18
C LEU A 307 -33.91 32.85 -13.65
N LEU A 308 -32.81 33.12 -12.94
CA LEU A 308 -32.77 33.30 -11.49
C LEU A 308 -32.30 34.72 -11.15
N GLN A 309 -33.24 35.62 -10.86
CA GLN A 309 -32.93 36.93 -10.30
C GLN A 309 -32.82 36.83 -8.79
N VAL A 310 -31.63 36.52 -8.30
CA VAL A 310 -31.31 36.69 -6.88
C VAL A 310 -30.96 38.18 -6.68
N GLY A 311 -31.74 38.89 -5.88
CA GLY A 311 -31.67 40.35 -5.74
C GLY A 311 -30.25 40.86 -5.47
N GLY A 312 -29.79 41.84 -6.25
CA GLY A 312 -28.45 42.45 -6.14
C GLY A 312 -27.36 41.84 -7.03
N LEU A 313 -27.63 40.73 -7.73
CA LEU A 313 -26.64 40.06 -8.60
C LEU A 313 -26.65 40.54 -10.06
N ALA A 314 -27.49 41.51 -10.43
CA ALA A 314 -27.46 42.13 -11.76
C ALA A 314 -26.13 42.88 -12.05
N GLN A 315 -25.35 43.19 -11.00
CA GLN A 315 -23.99 43.75 -11.08
C GLN A 315 -22.96 42.75 -10.56
N LEU A 316 -23.09 41.49 -10.97
CA LEU A 316 -22.15 40.42 -10.64
C LEU A 316 -20.73 40.82 -11.09
N ASN A 317 -19.88 41.15 -10.12
CA ASN A 317 -18.44 41.33 -10.33
C ASN A 317 -17.86 40.02 -10.88
N THR A 318 -16.90 40.13 -11.80
CA THR A 318 -16.11 39.02 -12.36
C THR A 318 -15.65 38.02 -11.30
N ALA A 319 -15.23 38.51 -10.13
CA ALA A 319 -14.82 37.67 -9.00
C ALA A 319 -15.96 36.80 -8.45
N THR A 320 -17.19 37.33 -8.38
CA THR A 320 -18.36 36.60 -7.88
C THR A 320 -18.80 35.53 -8.86
N LEU A 321 -18.75 35.80 -10.17
CA LEU A 321 -19.01 34.80 -11.21
C LEU A 321 -17.98 33.66 -11.15
N ALA A 322 -16.70 33.98 -10.98
CA ALA A 322 -15.66 32.97 -10.82
C ALA A 322 -15.85 32.13 -9.54
N LEU A 323 -16.24 32.74 -8.42
CA LEU A 323 -16.52 32.02 -7.19
C LEU A 323 -17.72 31.06 -7.34
N LEU A 324 -18.82 31.54 -7.94
CA LEU A 324 -19.99 30.71 -8.21
C LEU A 324 -19.67 29.54 -9.14
N ALA A 325 -18.90 29.80 -10.21
CA ALA A 325 -18.41 28.80 -11.13
C ALA A 325 -17.54 27.74 -10.42
N PHE A 326 -16.62 28.18 -9.55
CA PHE A 326 -15.82 27.28 -8.73
C PHE A 326 -16.69 26.42 -7.81
N LEU A 327 -17.66 27.01 -7.11
CA LEU A 327 -18.58 26.27 -6.25
C LEU A 327 -19.41 25.26 -7.04
N ALA A 328 -19.87 25.62 -8.24
CA ALA A 328 -20.58 24.71 -9.14
C ALA A 328 -19.72 23.48 -9.45
N GLY A 329 -18.48 23.70 -9.88
CA GLY A 329 -17.54 22.61 -10.16
C GLY A 329 -17.21 21.80 -8.90
N TYR A 330 -17.02 22.45 -7.76
CA TYR A 330 -16.68 21.80 -6.49
C TYR A 330 -17.80 20.92 -5.92
N SER A 331 -19.04 21.28 -6.21
CA SER A 331 -20.24 20.62 -5.68
C SER A 331 -20.58 19.28 -6.35
N GLU A 332 -19.98 18.96 -7.50
CA GLU A 332 -20.23 17.74 -8.28
C GLU A 332 -20.38 16.46 -7.44
N PRO A 333 -19.47 16.16 -6.51
CA PRO A 333 -19.59 14.92 -5.76
C PRO A 333 -20.60 14.94 -4.60
N PHE A 334 -21.05 16.12 -4.16
CA PHE A 334 -22.22 16.18 -3.28
C PHE A 334 -23.48 15.84 -4.06
N PHE A 335 -23.59 16.30 -5.31
CA PHE A 335 -24.73 16.00 -6.17
C PHE A 335 -24.76 14.53 -6.58
N THR A 336 -23.63 13.91 -6.92
CA THR A 336 -23.61 12.48 -7.27
C THR A 336 -23.98 11.58 -6.09
N ASP A 337 -23.56 11.93 -4.86
CA ASP A 337 -23.93 11.19 -3.65
C ASP A 337 -25.43 11.36 -3.31
N ILE A 338 -25.98 12.58 -3.46
CA ILE A 338 -27.42 12.84 -3.29
C ILE A 338 -28.24 12.11 -4.35
N LEU A 339 -27.84 12.18 -5.63
CA LEU A 339 -28.53 11.50 -6.74
C LEU A 339 -28.48 9.98 -6.57
N GLY A 340 -27.35 9.43 -6.12
CA GLY A 340 -27.21 8.01 -5.77
C GLY A 340 -28.20 7.60 -4.69
N LYS A 341 -28.29 8.36 -3.60
CA LYS A 341 -29.24 8.12 -2.49
C LYS A 341 -30.70 8.21 -2.92
N VAL A 342 -31.04 9.18 -3.76
CA VAL A 342 -32.41 9.35 -4.27
C VAL A 342 -32.75 8.22 -5.23
N ALA A 343 -31.83 7.82 -6.10
CA ALA A 343 -32.02 6.70 -7.03
C ALA A 343 -32.13 5.35 -6.29
N GLU A 344 -31.33 5.12 -5.25
CA GLU A 344 -31.41 3.93 -4.41
C GLU A 344 -32.73 3.89 -3.62
N LYS A 345 -33.17 5.02 -3.07
CA LYS A 345 -34.46 5.14 -2.37
C LYS A 345 -35.66 5.01 -3.31
N ALA A 346 -35.55 5.48 -4.55
CA ALA A 346 -36.57 5.33 -5.59
C ALA A 346 -36.61 3.90 -6.15
N GLY A 347 -35.44 3.26 -6.32
CA GLY A 347 -35.33 1.87 -6.78
C GLY A 347 -35.72 0.84 -5.71
N GLY A 348 -35.45 1.13 -4.44
CA GLY A 348 -35.87 0.31 -3.29
C GLY A 348 -37.36 0.41 -2.94
N SER A 349 -38.12 1.31 -3.60
CA SER A 349 -39.57 1.45 -3.44
C SER A 349 -40.39 0.62 -4.45
N LEU A 350 -39.72 -0.16 -5.31
CA LEU A 350 -40.33 -1.03 -6.32
C LEU A 350 -40.01 -2.53 -6.12
N GLY A 351 -39.55 -2.91 -4.92
CA GLY A 351 -39.25 -4.29 -4.52
C GLY A 351 -40.23 -4.82 -3.49
#